data_AF-A0A8C4NH89-F1
#
_entry.id   AF-A0A8C4NH89-F1
#
_cell.length_a   1.000
_cell.length_b   1.000
_cell.length_c   1.000
_cell.angle_alpha   90.00
_cell.angle_beta   90.00
_cell.angle_gamma   90.00
#
_symmetry.space_group_name_H-M   'P 1'
#
loop_
_entity.id
_entity.type
_entity.pdbx_description
1 polymer ?
#
loop_
_entity_poly.entity_id
_entity_poly.type
_entity_poly.pdbx_seq_one_letter_code
_entity_poly.pdbx_strand_id
1 'polypeptide(L)'
;MEHQEEVLDIEIASVSGTSETQSDSLSVVETSQPSGSQATASQDQEPFQNPWPHLERYFKLSRQDKDNQKVLYFECQKCRPTKKIVRGHVTSLNNLKSHIKRTHRSVAIQFEEEIKAGSTSTGTAVRQSTVDDKIVRLFVNNILPLHVVESEEFVDLLRTLNPTKVSLSRRTLGRCIDDKQRAVEEALINTFDGLTYLVDLLPDLDDVAEPPEADSDNEDDAINIVTLGELLDEEPEHPSLPVHMRCAAHTFNLVATLDLGKGLLKKTGPAVAAFNTLNKKAHGKAQALFNAQGRSPQVGDAIEEALGRRLVVPGKTRWNALYDSIVILNNILATKKAELNRFLNRMEKLSAFNDQEITFLKEWAKVMSHVAIALDTIQGEKNAYLGTLLPTVAITLTKLRNMRNSFTVCKPLVDVLVAAIATRFNHDLNDRDCQLAAAFHPKFRLHWLHRFDRNLTVSVKAAMEDEVERALRVVRDRNGDTTTSSDDSSMHDDLFAGWTAAGSRTSVKQKAKKLVDSWLDIDGKEGMVDSDFMGEEILTNLFLKYNTPIPSSAAVERLFSLGKDILRPKRSRLSAGPNFEKLLFPLFFFFNFC
;
A
#
# COMPACT_ATOMS: atom_id res chain seq x y z
N MET A 1 21.61 -38.30 10.36
CA MET A 1 20.54 -37.72 11.21
C MET A 1 19.71 -36.83 10.33
N GLU A 2 18.42 -37.12 10.33
CA GLU A 2 17.45 -36.88 9.26
C GLU A 2 17.17 -35.42 8.92
N HIS A 3 16.82 -35.23 7.64
CA HIS A 3 16.20 -34.04 7.09
C HIS A 3 14.78 -33.85 7.65
N GLN A 4 14.43 -32.60 7.95
CA GLN A 4 13.04 -32.14 7.89
C GLN A 4 12.99 -30.84 7.08
N GLU A 5 12.53 -30.98 5.83
CA GLU A 5 12.00 -29.89 5.02
C GLU A 5 10.56 -29.66 5.46
N GLU A 6 10.24 -28.45 5.92
CA GLU A 6 8.88 -28.04 6.27
C GLU A 6 8.23 -27.42 5.03
N VAL A 7 7.30 -28.17 4.43
CA VAL A 7 6.47 -27.78 3.29
C VAL A 7 5.27 -26.99 3.81
N LEU A 8 5.13 -25.74 3.39
CA LEU A 8 3.94 -24.93 3.62
C LEU A 8 3.02 -25.05 2.39
N ASP A 9 2.05 -25.96 2.50
CA ASP A 9 0.90 -26.06 1.58
C ASP A 9 -0.07 -24.89 1.84
N ILE A 10 -0.38 -24.14 0.79
CA ILE A 10 -1.49 -23.17 0.80
C ILE A 10 -2.58 -23.73 -0.11
N GLU A 11 -3.63 -24.24 0.51
CA GLU A 11 -4.88 -24.67 -0.13
C GLU A 11 -5.58 -23.48 -0.80
N ILE A 12 -5.86 -23.62 -2.10
CA ILE A 12 -6.73 -22.71 -2.86
C ILE A 12 -8.14 -23.30 -2.80
N ALA A 13 -9.03 -22.70 -2.01
CA ALA A 13 -10.44 -23.05 -1.96
C ALA A 13 -11.15 -22.66 -3.26
N SER A 14 -11.61 -23.66 -4.01
CA SER A 14 -12.47 -23.51 -5.18
C SER A 14 -13.94 -23.40 -4.75
N VAL A 15 -14.56 -22.26 -5.01
CA VAL A 15 -16.01 -22.08 -4.84
C VAL A 15 -16.72 -22.70 -6.05
N SER A 16 -17.34 -23.85 -5.83
CA SER A 16 -18.27 -24.49 -6.77
C SER A 16 -19.70 -24.15 -6.35
N GLY A 17 -20.39 -23.34 -7.15
CA GLY A 17 -21.81 -23.05 -6.99
C GLY A 17 -22.64 -24.11 -7.71
N THR A 18 -23.30 -24.99 -6.96
CA THR A 18 -24.30 -25.93 -7.46
C THR A 18 -25.63 -25.22 -7.68
N SER A 19 -26.16 -25.38 -8.89
CA SER A 19 -27.53 -25.05 -9.30
C SER A 19 -28.52 -26.07 -8.74
N GLU A 20 -29.51 -25.62 -7.97
CA GLU A 20 -30.73 -26.40 -7.71
C GLU A 20 -31.98 -25.56 -8.02
N THR A 21 -32.73 -26.08 -8.98
CA THR A 21 -34.06 -25.66 -9.41
C THR A 21 -35.11 -26.41 -8.60
N GLN A 22 -36.12 -25.71 -8.08
CA GLN A 22 -37.39 -26.33 -7.67
C GLN A 22 -38.58 -25.43 -8.05
N SER A 23 -39.31 -25.92 -9.06
CA SER A 23 -40.77 -25.86 -9.20
C SER A 23 -41.42 -26.59 -7.98
N ASP A 24 -42.67 -26.42 -7.57
CA ASP A 24 -43.89 -26.17 -8.31
C ASP A 24 -45.07 -25.91 -7.33
N SER A 25 -46.10 -25.22 -7.83
CA SER A 25 -47.54 -25.48 -7.62
C SER A 25 -48.30 -25.18 -6.30
N LEU A 26 -49.33 -24.34 -6.49
CA LEU A 26 -50.51 -24.06 -5.64
C LEU A 26 -51.48 -25.25 -5.55
N SER A 27 -52.20 -25.38 -4.43
CA SER A 27 -53.63 -25.72 -4.44
C SER A 27 -54.36 -25.28 -3.15
N VAL A 28 -55.64 -24.96 -3.32
CA VAL A 28 -56.62 -24.34 -2.41
C VAL A 28 -57.54 -25.44 -1.82
N VAL A 29 -58.19 -25.19 -0.67
CA VAL A 29 -59.65 -25.36 -0.39
C VAL A 29 -59.97 -25.55 1.12
N GLU A 30 -60.66 -24.54 1.66
CA GLU A 30 -61.85 -24.48 2.55
C GLU A 30 -62.02 -25.19 3.92
N THR A 31 -62.17 -24.32 4.94
CA THR A 31 -63.19 -24.19 6.02
C THR A 31 -63.88 -25.38 6.71
N SER A 32 -63.87 -25.38 8.06
CA SER A 32 -65.08 -25.36 8.93
C SER A 32 -64.73 -25.20 10.45
N GLN A 33 -65.44 -24.33 11.18
CA GLN A 33 -65.55 -24.24 12.66
C GLN A 33 -66.70 -25.16 13.18
N PRO A 34 -67.22 -25.16 14.45
CA PRO A 34 -66.93 -24.40 15.69
C PRO A 34 -67.07 -25.20 17.03
N SER A 35 -67.15 -24.46 18.17
CA SER A 35 -67.72 -24.78 19.52
C SER A 35 -66.68 -25.07 20.63
N GLY A 36 -66.62 -24.44 21.80
CA GLY A 36 -67.43 -23.45 22.50
C GLY A 36 -67.53 -23.83 24.00
N SER A 37 -67.03 -23.01 24.95
CA SER A 37 -67.50 -22.92 26.36
C SER A 37 -66.97 -21.63 27.05
N GLN A 38 -67.91 -20.85 27.58
CA GLN A 38 -67.88 -19.55 28.28
C GLN A 38 -67.34 -19.66 29.74
N ALA A 39 -67.05 -18.65 30.58
CA ALA A 39 -67.04 -17.18 30.67
C ALA A 39 -66.13 -16.84 31.89
N THR A 40 -65.54 -15.67 32.12
CA THR A 40 -66.14 -14.33 32.36
C THR A 40 -65.08 -13.23 32.22
N ALA A 41 -65.53 -12.08 31.70
CA ALA A 41 -64.75 -10.91 31.33
C ALA A 41 -64.24 -10.03 32.48
N SER A 42 -63.11 -9.36 32.24
CA SER A 42 -62.76 -8.02 32.75
C SER A 42 -61.84 -7.36 31.72
N GLN A 43 -62.10 -6.10 31.41
CA GLN A 43 -61.80 -5.41 30.15
C GLN A 43 -60.33 -5.10 29.84
N ASP A 44 -60.03 -5.27 28.55
CA ASP A 44 -59.02 -4.68 27.65
C ASP A 44 -58.16 -3.48 28.10
N GLN A 45 -56.83 -3.64 27.95
CA GLN A 45 -55.92 -2.58 27.49
C GLN A 45 -54.97 -3.19 26.43
N GLU A 46 -54.98 -2.67 25.21
CA GLU A 46 -53.99 -3.03 24.18
C GLU A 46 -52.56 -2.71 24.67
N PRO A 47 -51.56 -3.56 24.39
CA PRO A 47 -50.18 -3.29 24.78
C PRO A 47 -49.55 -2.19 23.91
N PHE A 48 -49.11 -1.10 24.55
CA PHE A 48 -48.40 0.01 23.89
C PHE A 48 -47.07 -0.46 23.26
N GLN A 49 -46.87 -0.14 21.97
CA GLN A 49 -45.75 -0.60 21.17
C GLN A 49 -44.48 0.24 21.41
N ASN A 50 -43.35 -0.41 21.70
CA ASN A 50 -42.05 0.25 21.86
C ASN A 50 -41.58 0.89 20.53
N PRO A 51 -41.30 2.21 20.47
CA PRO A 51 -40.84 2.87 19.25
C PRO A 51 -39.48 2.39 18.75
N TRP A 52 -38.65 1.79 19.61
CA TRP A 52 -37.31 1.30 19.26
C TRP A 52 -37.09 -0.14 19.77
N PRO A 53 -37.74 -1.14 19.15
CA PRO A 53 -37.63 -2.53 19.57
C PRO A 53 -36.20 -3.06 19.39
N HIS A 54 -35.47 -2.56 18.40
CA HIS A 54 -34.06 -2.92 18.16
C HIS A 54 -33.12 -2.49 19.30
N LEU A 55 -33.52 -1.58 20.20
CA LEU A 55 -32.70 -1.12 21.33
C LEU A 55 -33.05 -1.81 22.66
N GLU A 56 -33.89 -2.85 22.65
CA GLU A 56 -34.36 -3.55 23.85
C GLU A 56 -33.21 -4.15 24.69
N ARG A 57 -32.08 -4.47 24.06
CA ARG A 57 -30.84 -4.93 24.71
C ARG A 57 -30.24 -3.90 25.69
N TYR A 58 -30.56 -2.62 25.51
CA TYR A 58 -30.07 -1.52 26.35
C TYR A 58 -31.19 -0.95 27.23
N PHE A 59 -32.39 -0.79 26.67
CA PHE A 59 -33.52 -0.14 27.32
C PHE A 59 -34.82 -0.93 27.15
N LYS A 60 -35.39 -1.38 28.27
CA LYS A 60 -36.71 -2.04 28.27
C LYS A 60 -37.80 -1.02 28.59
N LEU A 61 -38.86 -0.94 27.78
CA LEU A 61 -39.99 -0.05 28.06
C LEU A 61 -40.67 -0.51 29.36
N SER A 62 -40.79 0.39 30.34
CA SER A 62 -41.35 0.10 31.66
C SER A 62 -42.79 0.59 31.80
N ARG A 63 -43.04 1.86 31.49
CA ARG A 63 -44.38 2.47 31.57
C ARG A 63 -44.49 3.70 30.67
N GLN A 64 -45.71 4.03 30.29
CA GLN A 64 -46.06 5.29 29.64
C GLN A 64 -46.66 6.25 30.67
N ASP A 65 -46.46 7.55 30.43
CA ASP A 65 -47.04 8.59 31.27
C ASP A 65 -48.57 8.65 31.11
N LYS A 66 -49.30 8.82 32.22
CA LYS A 66 -50.77 8.82 32.24
C LYS A 66 -51.38 10.09 31.65
N ASP A 67 -50.64 11.20 31.72
CA ASP A 67 -51.12 12.53 31.32
C ASP A 67 -50.58 12.93 29.94
N ASN A 68 -49.45 12.35 29.51
CA ASN A 68 -48.87 12.60 28.19
C ASN A 68 -48.37 11.32 27.51
N GLN A 69 -49.19 10.78 26.62
CA GLN A 69 -48.88 9.57 25.85
C GLN A 69 -47.59 9.66 25.01
N LYS A 70 -47.03 10.85 24.77
CA LYS A 70 -45.74 11.00 24.07
C LYS A 70 -44.52 10.81 24.97
N VAL A 71 -44.70 10.66 26.28
CA VAL A 71 -43.61 10.47 27.26
C VAL A 71 -43.57 9.01 27.73
N LEU A 72 -42.40 8.40 27.60
CA LEU A 72 -42.14 6.99 27.91
C LEU A 72 -41.03 6.85 28.96
N TYR A 73 -41.13 5.84 29.81
CA TYR A 73 -40.12 5.52 30.82
C TYR A 73 -39.43 4.19 30.48
N PHE A 74 -38.12 4.23 30.33
CA PHE A 74 -37.28 3.09 29.95
C PHE A 74 -36.37 2.65 31.09
N GLU A 75 -36.30 1.35 31.35
CA GLU A 75 -35.39 0.75 32.31
C GLU A 75 -34.05 0.40 31.63
N CYS A 76 -32.96 1.01 32.09
CA CYS A 76 -31.61 0.73 31.59
C CYS A 76 -31.10 -0.63 32.08
N GLN A 77 -30.80 -1.54 31.15
CA GLN A 77 -30.33 -2.89 31.44
C GLN A 77 -28.82 -2.98 31.75
N LYS A 78 -28.08 -1.86 31.63
CA LYS A 78 -26.64 -1.79 31.89
C LYS A 78 -26.29 -1.17 33.25
N CYS A 79 -27.23 -0.50 33.90
CA CYS A 79 -27.07 0.00 35.27
C CYS A 79 -27.12 -1.16 36.27
N ARG A 80 -26.04 -1.37 37.04
CA ARG A 80 -25.96 -2.30 38.17
C ARG A 80 -25.49 -1.56 39.43
N PRO A 81 -25.93 -1.98 40.64
CA PRO A 81 -26.86 -3.08 40.95
C PRO A 81 -28.34 -2.70 40.78
N THR A 82 -28.69 -1.41 40.83
CA THR A 82 -30.05 -0.91 40.62
C THR A 82 -30.25 -0.43 39.19
N LYS A 83 -31.26 -0.96 38.49
CA LYS A 83 -31.63 -0.52 37.15
C LYS A 83 -32.23 0.88 37.21
N LYS A 84 -31.65 1.84 36.49
CA LYS A 84 -32.13 3.24 36.46
C LYS A 84 -33.24 3.40 35.42
N ILE A 85 -34.26 4.17 35.77
CA ILE A 85 -35.35 4.54 34.87
C ILE A 85 -35.01 5.88 34.19
N VAL A 86 -35.08 5.91 32.85
CA VAL A 86 -34.78 7.07 32.01
C VAL A 86 -36.06 7.53 31.32
N ARG A 87 -36.40 8.81 31.47
CA ARG A 87 -37.53 9.45 30.78
C ARG A 87 -37.16 9.76 29.33
N GLY A 88 -37.91 9.24 28.37
CA GLY A 88 -37.78 9.49 26.93
C GLY A 88 -39.06 10.05 26.33
N HIS A 89 -38.98 10.54 25.09
CA HIS A 89 -40.12 11.01 24.31
C HIS A 89 -40.24 10.13 23.06
N VAL A 90 -41.46 9.76 22.63
CA VAL A 90 -41.70 8.80 21.52
C VAL A 90 -40.91 9.13 20.24
N THR A 91 -40.65 10.41 19.96
CA THR A 91 -39.92 10.86 18.76
C THR A 91 -38.44 11.21 18.99
N SER A 92 -37.90 11.04 20.21
CA SER A 92 -36.54 11.49 20.54
C SER A 92 -35.78 10.53 21.45
N LEU A 93 -34.60 10.12 20.99
CA LEU A 93 -33.64 9.28 21.71
C LEU A 93 -32.62 10.07 22.55
N ASN A 94 -32.71 11.41 22.60
CA ASN A 94 -31.67 12.24 23.20
C ASN A 94 -31.38 11.90 24.66
N ASN A 95 -32.43 11.68 25.46
CA ASN A 95 -32.26 11.35 26.88
C ASN A 95 -31.62 9.97 27.09
N LEU A 96 -31.96 8.99 26.26
CA LEU A 96 -31.39 7.64 26.29
C LEU A 96 -29.91 7.67 25.87
N LYS A 97 -29.60 8.43 24.81
CA LYS A 97 -28.25 8.67 24.31
C LYS A 97 -27.37 9.39 25.33
N SER A 98 -27.88 10.44 25.96
CA SER A 98 -27.16 11.15 27.03
C SER A 98 -26.92 10.26 28.24
N HIS A 99 -27.86 9.37 28.59
CA HIS A 99 -27.67 8.40 29.67
C HIS A 99 -26.52 7.42 29.36
N ILE A 100 -26.50 6.78 28.18
CA ILE A 100 -25.43 5.86 27.79
C ILE A 100 -24.07 6.57 27.71
N LYS A 101 -24.00 7.76 27.08
CA LYS A 101 -22.73 8.50 26.94
C LYS A 101 -22.13 8.94 28.28
N ARG A 102 -22.97 9.25 29.27
CA ARG A 102 -22.51 9.70 30.60
C ARG A 102 -22.26 8.55 31.56
N THR A 103 -23.08 7.50 31.53
CA THR A 103 -23.06 6.43 32.55
C THR A 103 -22.39 5.14 32.06
N HIS A 104 -22.35 4.90 30.75
CA HIS A 104 -21.86 3.65 30.15
C HIS A 104 -20.94 3.90 28.94
N ARG A 105 -19.82 4.61 29.16
CA ARG A 105 -18.87 5.01 28.10
C ARG A 105 -18.37 3.84 27.25
N SER A 106 -18.12 2.68 27.83
CA SER A 106 -17.56 1.51 27.13
C SER A 106 -18.48 0.91 26.07
N VAL A 107 -19.81 1.09 26.19
CA VAL A 107 -20.80 0.58 25.23
C VAL A 107 -21.42 1.70 24.38
N ALA A 108 -20.95 2.94 24.53
CA ALA A 108 -21.50 4.09 23.83
C ALA A 108 -21.30 4.02 22.31
N ILE A 109 -20.17 3.47 21.85
CA ILE A 109 -19.86 3.28 20.42
C ILE A 109 -20.83 2.25 19.82
N GLN A 110 -20.91 1.06 20.42
CA GLN A 110 -21.82 -0.01 19.98
C GLN A 110 -23.29 0.43 19.99
N PHE A 111 -23.71 1.19 21.01
CA PHE A 111 -25.06 1.74 21.08
C PHE A 111 -25.34 2.77 19.97
N GLU A 112 -24.35 3.60 19.61
CA GLU A 112 -24.49 4.59 18.53
C GLU A 112 -24.47 3.93 17.14
N GLU A 113 -23.77 2.80 16.98
CA GLU A 113 -23.82 1.93 15.80
C GLU A 113 -25.18 1.23 15.66
N GLU A 114 -25.74 0.68 16.75
CA GLU A 114 -27.06 0.04 16.72
C GLU A 114 -28.20 1.05 16.43
N ILE A 115 -28.09 2.31 16.90
CA ILE A 115 -29.00 3.39 16.49
C ILE A 115 -28.90 3.66 14.99
N LYS A 116 -27.68 3.70 14.44
CA LYS A 116 -27.47 3.89 13.00
C LYS A 116 -28.02 2.71 12.20
N ALA A 117 -27.84 1.48 12.68
CA ALA A 117 -28.36 0.27 12.06
C ALA A 117 -29.89 0.17 12.12
N GLY A 118 -30.52 0.62 13.21
CA GLY A 118 -31.98 0.67 13.36
C GLY A 118 -32.65 1.80 12.57
N SER A 119 -31.89 2.82 12.15
CA SER A 119 -32.38 3.91 11.28
C SER A 119 -32.59 3.46 9.82
N THR A 120 -32.19 2.23 9.48
CA THR A 120 -32.32 1.64 8.13
C THR A 120 -33.60 0.83 7.92
N SER A 121 -34.45 0.66 8.94
CA SER A 121 -35.71 -0.07 8.84
C SER A 121 -36.91 0.84 9.14
N THR A 122 -37.27 1.66 8.15
CA THR A 122 -38.64 2.08 7.74
C THR A 122 -38.53 3.37 6.91
N GLY A 123 -38.67 3.24 5.58
CA GLY A 123 -39.26 4.25 4.69
C GLY A 123 -38.82 5.72 4.79
N THR A 124 -37.55 6.03 5.06
CA THR A 124 -37.09 7.43 4.94
C THR A 124 -36.49 7.65 3.55
N ALA A 125 -37.11 8.51 2.75
CA ALA A 125 -36.63 8.86 1.41
C ALA A 125 -35.13 9.27 1.45
N VAL A 126 -34.31 8.66 0.59
CA VAL A 126 -32.88 9.00 0.46
C VAL A 126 -32.75 10.51 0.25
N ARG A 127 -31.84 11.19 0.96
CA ARG A 127 -31.62 12.63 0.79
C ARG A 127 -30.84 12.89 -0.51
N GLN A 128 -31.10 14.02 -1.18
CA GLN A 128 -30.35 14.41 -2.38
C GLN A 128 -28.85 14.50 -2.10
N SER A 129 -28.46 15.08 -0.96
CA SER A 129 -27.05 15.16 -0.54
C SER A 129 -26.35 13.80 -0.42
N THR A 130 -27.08 12.73 -0.08
CA THR A 130 -26.52 11.37 -0.02
C THR A 130 -26.28 10.82 -1.42
N VAL A 131 -27.17 11.12 -2.36
CA VAL A 131 -27.01 10.77 -3.78
C VAL A 131 -25.84 11.56 -4.36
N ASP A 132 -25.77 12.87 -4.12
CA ASP A 132 -24.71 13.74 -4.60
C ASP A 132 -23.33 13.27 -4.11
N ASP A 133 -23.20 12.92 -2.82
CA ASP A 133 -21.95 12.38 -2.26
C ASP A 133 -21.54 11.05 -2.91
N LYS A 134 -22.51 10.18 -3.23
CA LYS A 134 -22.26 8.92 -3.95
C LYS A 134 -21.88 9.15 -5.40
N ILE A 135 -22.49 10.13 -6.07
CA ILE A 135 -22.10 10.55 -7.43
C ILE A 135 -20.66 11.08 -7.41
N VAL A 136 -20.32 11.98 -6.48
CA VAL A 136 -18.96 12.50 -6.34
C VAL A 136 -17.96 11.35 -6.13
N ARG A 137 -18.25 10.41 -5.24
CA ARG A 137 -17.40 9.23 -5.00
C ARG A 137 -17.25 8.34 -6.23
N LEU A 138 -18.33 8.09 -6.97
CA LEU A 138 -18.29 7.30 -8.20
C LEU A 138 -17.35 7.94 -9.22
N PHE A 139 -17.46 9.25 -9.41
CA PHE A 139 -16.66 9.98 -10.39
C PHE A 139 -15.20 10.11 -9.98
N VAL A 140 -14.92 10.35 -8.69
CA VAL A 140 -13.54 10.41 -8.18
C VAL A 140 -12.90 9.02 -8.21
N ASN A 141 -13.52 8.00 -7.62
CA ASN A 141 -12.91 6.68 -7.46
C ASN A 141 -12.65 5.95 -8.78
N ASN A 142 -13.45 6.26 -9.81
CA ASN A 142 -13.31 5.65 -11.14
C ASN A 142 -12.75 6.63 -12.18
N ILE A 143 -12.36 7.84 -11.75
CA ILE A 143 -11.79 8.89 -12.59
C ILE A 143 -12.64 9.15 -13.84
N LEU A 144 -13.96 9.30 -13.67
CA LEU A 144 -14.90 9.48 -14.77
C LEU A 144 -14.84 10.92 -15.31
N PRO A 145 -14.94 11.12 -16.64
CA PRO A 145 -15.07 12.46 -17.22
C PRO A 145 -16.28 13.18 -16.65
N LEU A 146 -16.11 14.41 -16.16
CA LEU A 146 -17.18 15.14 -15.46
C LEU A 146 -18.44 15.38 -16.31
N HIS A 147 -18.35 15.31 -17.65
CA HIS A 147 -19.53 15.45 -18.51
C HIS A 147 -20.47 14.23 -18.44
N VAL A 148 -19.98 13.06 -18.00
CA VAL A 148 -20.79 11.84 -17.88
C VAL A 148 -21.94 12.01 -16.88
N VAL A 149 -21.81 12.91 -15.90
CA VAL A 149 -22.85 13.17 -14.90
C VAL A 149 -24.12 13.79 -15.51
N GLU A 150 -23.99 14.36 -16.70
CA GLU A 150 -25.06 14.97 -17.50
C GLU A 150 -25.47 14.10 -18.69
N SER A 151 -24.88 12.91 -18.89
CA SER A 151 -25.24 12.02 -20.00
C SER A 151 -26.66 11.49 -19.84
N GLU A 152 -27.36 11.30 -20.96
CA GLU A 152 -28.75 10.84 -20.95
C GLU A 152 -28.88 9.48 -20.28
N GLU A 153 -27.93 8.57 -20.52
CA GLU A 153 -27.90 7.22 -19.95
C GLU A 153 -27.65 7.24 -18.43
N PHE A 154 -26.76 8.11 -17.95
CA PHE A 154 -26.49 8.24 -16.53
C PHE A 154 -27.69 8.83 -15.78
N VAL A 155 -28.31 9.85 -16.37
CA VAL A 155 -29.51 10.49 -15.80
C VAL A 155 -30.70 9.54 -15.82
N ASP A 156 -30.88 8.76 -16.89
CA ASP A 156 -31.94 7.76 -17.00
C ASP A 156 -31.76 6.64 -15.97
N LEU A 157 -30.53 6.16 -15.77
CA LEU A 157 -30.19 5.22 -14.71
C LEU A 157 -30.56 5.76 -13.32
N LEU A 158 -30.19 7.01 -13.02
CA LEU A 158 -30.50 7.63 -11.73
C LEU A 158 -32.02 7.74 -11.51
N ARG A 159 -32.77 8.19 -12.51
CA ARG A 159 -34.22 8.33 -12.45
C ARG A 159 -34.92 6.97 -12.35
N THR A 160 -34.41 5.94 -13.02
CA THR A 160 -34.92 4.57 -12.93
C THR A 160 -34.78 4.01 -11.53
N LEU A 161 -33.63 4.25 -10.89
CA LEU A 161 -33.39 3.81 -9.51
C LEU A 161 -34.17 4.65 -8.50
N ASN A 162 -34.32 5.95 -8.74
CA ASN A 162 -35.12 6.82 -7.89
C ASN A 162 -35.68 8.03 -8.66
N PRO A 163 -36.97 8.02 -9.04
CA PRO A 163 -37.57 9.08 -9.85
C PRO A 163 -37.59 10.46 -9.21
N THR A 164 -37.43 10.53 -7.88
CA THR A 164 -37.47 11.80 -7.12
C THR A 164 -36.12 12.51 -7.04
N LYS A 165 -35.06 11.92 -7.60
CA LYS A 165 -33.68 12.43 -7.50
C LYS A 165 -33.18 12.99 -8.81
N VAL A 166 -32.35 14.01 -8.69
CA VAL A 166 -31.72 14.69 -9.82
C VAL A 166 -30.23 14.39 -9.85
N SER A 167 -29.67 14.33 -11.06
CA SER A 167 -28.22 14.25 -11.22
C SER A 167 -27.59 15.62 -10.96
N LEU A 168 -26.33 15.63 -10.54
CA LEU A 168 -25.53 16.85 -10.42
C LEU A 168 -25.26 17.43 -11.81
N SER A 169 -25.14 18.75 -11.92
CA SER A 169 -24.53 19.34 -13.11
C SER A 169 -23.01 19.13 -13.08
N ARG A 170 -22.37 19.12 -14.24
CA ARG A 170 -20.91 19.07 -14.38
C ARG A 170 -20.23 20.16 -13.53
N ARG A 171 -20.79 21.38 -13.52
CA ARG A 171 -20.23 22.49 -12.74
C ARG A 171 -20.38 22.27 -11.23
N THR A 172 -21.53 21.74 -10.79
CA THR A 172 -21.77 21.42 -9.38
C THR A 172 -20.85 20.29 -8.92
N LEU A 173 -20.73 19.23 -9.72
CA LEU A 173 -19.81 18.12 -9.46
C LEU A 173 -18.37 18.62 -9.34
N GLY A 174 -17.91 19.46 -10.28
CA GLY A 174 -16.58 20.07 -10.22
C GLY A 174 -16.35 20.89 -8.94
N ARG A 175 -17.31 21.73 -8.53
CA ARG A 175 -17.22 22.48 -7.27
C ARG A 175 -17.18 21.57 -6.04
N CYS A 176 -18.01 20.53 -6.00
CA CYS A 176 -18.01 19.57 -4.90
C CYS A 176 -16.68 18.81 -4.79
N ILE A 177 -16.01 18.54 -5.91
CA ILE A 177 -14.67 17.95 -5.92
C ILE A 177 -13.65 18.96 -5.38
N ASP A 178 -13.69 20.21 -5.84
CA ASP A 178 -12.81 21.30 -5.37
C ASP A 178 -12.97 21.55 -3.84
N ASP A 179 -14.20 21.55 -3.34
CA ASP A 179 -14.49 21.72 -1.91
C ASP A 179 -13.93 20.58 -1.08
N LYS A 180 -14.06 19.34 -1.57
CA LYS A 180 -13.47 18.17 -0.90
C LYS A 180 -11.95 18.19 -0.95
N GLN A 181 -11.35 18.61 -2.06
CA GLN A 181 -9.91 18.77 -2.17
C GLN A 181 -9.39 19.79 -1.14
N ARG A 182 -10.00 20.99 -1.06
CA ARG A 182 -9.62 22.00 -0.07
C ARG A 182 -9.74 21.48 1.36
N ALA A 183 -10.82 20.77 1.68
CA ALA A 183 -10.99 20.17 3.00
C ALA A 183 -9.89 19.14 3.35
N VAL A 184 -9.44 18.37 2.35
CA VAL A 184 -8.30 17.45 2.50
C VAL A 184 -6.99 18.22 2.65
N GLU A 185 -6.74 19.25 1.83
CA GLU A 185 -5.56 20.11 1.93
C GLU A 185 -5.46 20.76 3.31
N GLU A 186 -6.55 21.35 3.82
CA GLU A 186 -6.59 21.93 5.16
C GLU A 186 -6.36 20.87 6.25
N ALA A 187 -6.96 19.68 6.13
CA ALA A 187 -6.72 18.59 7.07
C ALA A 187 -5.25 18.13 7.05
N LEU A 188 -4.64 18.06 5.86
CA LEU A 188 -3.24 17.71 5.69
C LEU A 188 -2.33 18.79 6.26
N ILE A 189 -2.56 20.07 5.96
CA ILE A 189 -1.79 21.19 6.52
C ILE A 189 -1.83 21.13 8.05
N ASN A 190 -3.01 20.97 8.65
CA ASN A 190 -3.14 20.84 10.10
C ASN A 190 -2.43 19.59 10.66
N THR A 191 -2.34 18.51 9.88
CA THR A 191 -1.64 17.28 10.27
C THR A 191 -0.12 17.44 10.15
N PHE A 192 0.35 18.13 9.10
CA PHE A 192 1.76 18.35 8.78
C PHE A 192 2.39 19.47 9.60
N ASP A 193 1.63 20.47 10.05
CA ASP A 193 2.10 21.54 10.94
C ASP A 193 2.66 20.99 12.28
N GLY A 194 2.28 19.77 12.69
CA GLY A 194 2.81 19.09 13.86
C GLY A 194 4.02 18.18 13.60
N LEU A 195 4.42 17.96 12.35
CA LEU A 195 5.47 17.01 11.98
C LEU A 195 6.82 17.72 11.84
N THR A 196 7.73 17.47 12.78
CA THR A 196 9.09 18.05 12.79
C THR A 196 9.99 17.52 11.67
N TYR A 197 9.61 16.45 10.99
CA TYR A 197 10.45 15.71 10.03
C TYR A 197 9.72 15.42 8.71
N LEU A 198 9.25 16.47 8.04
CA LEU A 198 8.91 16.38 6.62
C LEU A 198 10.23 16.40 5.84
N VAL A 199 10.68 15.23 5.38
CA VAL A 199 11.76 15.15 4.40
C VAL A 199 11.12 15.32 3.04
N ASP A 200 11.27 16.52 2.48
CA ASP A 200 10.79 16.83 1.14
C ASP A 200 11.61 16.00 0.13
N LEU A 201 11.01 14.97 -0.45
CA LEU A 201 11.63 14.18 -1.49
C LEU A 201 10.67 14.10 -2.66
N LEU A 202 11.00 14.83 -3.73
CA LEU A 202 10.39 14.66 -5.03
C LEU A 202 11.14 13.54 -5.76
N PRO A 203 10.53 12.36 -5.99
CA PRO A 203 11.12 11.35 -6.85
C PRO A 203 11.17 11.87 -8.30
N ASP A 204 12.24 11.52 -9.03
CA ASP A 204 12.39 11.76 -10.48
C ASP A 204 11.11 11.35 -11.23
N LEU A 205 10.41 12.33 -11.80
CA LEU A 205 9.33 12.12 -12.77
C LEU A 205 9.76 12.41 -14.21
N ASP A 206 11.04 12.75 -14.43
CA ASP A 206 11.53 13.32 -15.69
C ASP A 206 11.64 12.33 -16.87
N ASP A 207 11.35 11.04 -16.69
CA ASP A 207 11.38 10.05 -17.77
C ASP A 207 10.06 9.26 -17.90
N VAL A 208 8.94 9.96 -18.00
CA VAL A 208 7.77 9.37 -18.68
C VAL A 208 8.12 9.24 -20.16
N ALA A 209 8.76 8.13 -20.51
CA ALA A 209 9.04 7.78 -21.90
C ALA A 209 7.79 8.06 -22.76
N GLU A 210 7.93 9.01 -23.67
CA GLU A 210 6.91 9.32 -24.66
C GLU A 210 6.53 8.01 -25.38
N PRO A 211 5.23 7.73 -25.56
CA PRO A 211 4.82 6.63 -26.41
C PRO A 211 5.40 6.89 -27.81
N PRO A 212 5.91 5.87 -28.52
CA PRO A 212 6.35 6.05 -29.89
C PRO A 212 5.19 6.63 -30.70
N GLU A 213 5.43 7.84 -31.23
CA GLU A 213 4.65 8.50 -32.26
C GLU A 213 4.16 7.45 -33.26
N ALA A 214 2.84 7.37 -33.42
CA ALA A 214 2.27 6.68 -34.56
C ALA A 214 2.49 7.61 -35.75
N ASP A 215 3.26 7.16 -36.74
CA ASP A 215 3.53 7.86 -38.00
C ASP A 215 2.26 8.57 -38.51
N SER A 216 2.24 9.89 -38.37
CA SER A 216 1.40 10.76 -39.19
C SER A 216 2.23 11.98 -39.58
N ASP A 217 2.67 11.97 -40.84
CA ASP A 217 3.31 13.10 -41.49
C ASP A 217 2.45 14.36 -41.33
N ASN A 218 2.87 15.27 -40.44
CA ASN A 218 2.55 16.69 -40.48
C ASN A 218 3.73 17.42 -39.84
N GLU A 219 4.58 17.98 -40.69
CA GLU A 219 5.51 19.03 -40.30
C GLU A 219 4.71 20.25 -39.81
N ASP A 220 5.30 21.00 -38.88
CA ASP A 220 4.80 22.21 -38.21
C ASP A 220 3.95 22.00 -36.94
N ASP A 221 4.65 21.75 -35.83
CA ASP A 221 4.47 22.51 -34.57
C ASP A 221 5.70 22.28 -33.67
N ALA A 222 6.77 23.03 -33.94
CA ALA A 222 7.93 23.10 -33.05
C ALA A 222 7.54 23.82 -31.75
N ILE A 223 7.14 23.07 -30.73
CA ILE A 223 7.02 23.58 -29.36
C ILE A 223 8.45 23.80 -28.85
N ASN A 224 8.82 25.07 -28.67
CA ASN A 224 10.05 25.46 -28.01
C ASN A 224 10.05 24.87 -26.59
N ILE A 225 10.91 23.88 -26.36
CA ILE A 225 11.20 23.36 -25.02
C ILE A 225 11.97 24.46 -24.30
N VAL A 226 11.29 25.20 -23.42
CA VAL A 226 11.99 26.08 -22.47
C VAL A 226 12.66 25.17 -21.46
N THR A 227 13.98 25.09 -21.53
CA THR A 227 14.80 24.45 -20.50
C THR A 227 14.56 25.21 -19.19
N LEU A 228 14.04 24.54 -18.16
CA LEU A 228 13.69 25.14 -16.86
C LEU A 228 14.88 25.87 -16.18
N GLY A 229 16.10 25.65 -16.66
CA GLY A 229 17.31 26.38 -16.24
C GLY A 229 17.35 27.85 -16.64
N GLU A 230 16.63 28.30 -17.67
CA GLU A 230 16.69 29.71 -18.13
C GLU A 230 15.69 30.64 -17.39
N LEU A 231 14.85 30.09 -16.51
CA LEU A 231 13.88 30.85 -15.69
C LEU A 231 14.33 31.04 -14.22
N LEU A 232 15.57 30.65 -13.88
CA LEU A 232 16.09 30.66 -12.51
C LEU A 232 17.23 31.66 -12.26
N ASP A 233 17.46 32.62 -13.17
CA ASP A 233 18.48 33.68 -13.02
C ASP A 233 18.00 34.90 -12.18
N GLU A 234 17.07 34.69 -11.25
CA GLU A 234 16.83 35.65 -10.15
C GLU A 234 17.30 35.01 -8.85
N GLU A 235 18.35 35.58 -8.25
CA GLU A 235 18.93 35.09 -6.99
C GLU A 235 17.86 34.91 -5.90
N PRO A 236 17.72 33.71 -5.29
CA PRO A 236 16.81 33.54 -4.18
C PRO A 236 17.55 33.70 -2.84
N GLU A 237 17.30 34.81 -2.16
CA GLU A 237 17.17 34.80 -0.70
C GLU A 237 15.90 33.97 -0.38
N HIS A 238 16.04 32.66 -0.09
CA HIS A 238 15.07 31.69 0.52
C HIS A 238 15.12 30.27 -0.15
N PRO A 239 14.56 29.23 0.50
CA PRO A 239 15.22 27.99 0.92
C PRO A 239 15.66 27.07 -0.24
N SER A 240 16.79 26.37 -0.05
CA SER A 240 17.29 25.38 -1.02
C SER A 240 16.25 24.32 -1.36
N LEU A 241 16.09 24.01 -2.65
CA LEU A 241 15.31 22.86 -3.10
C LEU A 241 15.75 21.59 -2.35
N PRO A 242 14.83 20.66 -2.07
CA PRO A 242 15.16 19.47 -1.31
C PRO A 242 16.22 18.60 -1.98
N VAL A 243 16.92 17.80 -1.17
CA VAL A 243 17.99 16.92 -1.65
C VAL A 243 17.41 15.88 -2.61
N HIS A 244 17.83 15.92 -3.87
CA HIS A 244 17.42 14.95 -4.88
C HIS A 244 18.01 13.57 -4.58
N MET A 245 17.17 12.53 -4.57
CA MET A 245 17.59 11.13 -4.41
C MET A 245 17.15 10.31 -5.62
N ARG A 246 18.10 9.61 -6.25
CA ARG A 246 17.82 8.78 -7.43
C ARG A 246 16.95 7.59 -7.07
N CYS A 247 15.96 7.29 -7.92
CA CYS A 247 15.11 6.12 -7.73
C CYS A 247 15.91 4.80 -7.81
N ALA A 248 16.04 4.09 -6.69
CA ALA A 248 16.78 2.83 -6.63
C ALA A 248 16.15 1.72 -7.48
N ALA A 249 14.82 1.72 -7.62
CA ALA A 249 14.13 0.79 -8.52
C ALA A 249 14.49 1.05 -10.00
N HIS A 250 14.57 2.32 -10.40
CA HIS A 250 15.06 2.69 -11.73
C HIS A 250 16.53 2.25 -11.90
N THR A 251 17.38 2.48 -10.89
CA THR A 251 18.77 2.02 -10.89
C THR A 251 18.88 0.50 -11.11
N PHE A 252 18.08 -0.32 -10.43
CA PHE A 252 18.03 -1.77 -10.65
C PHE A 252 17.55 -2.14 -12.07
N ASN A 253 16.60 -1.39 -12.63
CA ASN A 253 16.18 -1.58 -14.03
C ASN A 253 17.33 -1.31 -15.00
N LEU A 254 18.11 -0.24 -14.80
CA LEU A 254 19.28 0.08 -15.62
C LEU A 254 20.37 -1.00 -15.52
N VAL A 255 20.57 -1.58 -14.32
CA VAL A 255 21.48 -2.72 -14.12
C VAL A 255 21.06 -3.91 -14.99
N ALA A 256 19.77 -4.27 -14.95
CA ALA A 256 19.25 -5.45 -15.65
C ALA A 256 19.17 -5.28 -17.17
N THR A 257 19.23 -4.03 -17.68
CA THR A 257 19.05 -3.70 -19.09
C THR A 257 20.33 -3.11 -19.70
N LEU A 258 20.60 -1.82 -19.47
CA LEU A 258 21.69 -1.08 -20.10
C LEU A 258 23.06 -1.60 -19.70
N ASP A 259 23.31 -1.80 -18.40
CA ASP A 259 24.65 -2.20 -17.95
C ASP A 259 24.93 -3.65 -18.29
N LEU A 260 23.90 -4.51 -18.18
CA LEU A 260 24.04 -5.89 -18.56
C LEU A 260 24.41 -6.00 -20.05
N GLY A 261 23.69 -5.29 -20.92
CA GLY A 261 23.99 -5.24 -22.35
C GLY A 261 25.38 -4.72 -22.64
N LYS A 262 25.73 -3.54 -22.10
CA LYS A 262 27.06 -2.92 -22.30
C LYS A 262 28.19 -3.77 -21.72
N GLY A 263 28.01 -4.36 -20.54
CA GLY A 263 29.01 -5.14 -19.84
C GLY A 263 29.32 -6.46 -20.53
N LEU A 264 28.30 -7.13 -21.09
CA LEU A 264 28.48 -8.35 -21.88
C LEU A 264 29.12 -8.09 -23.24
N LEU A 265 28.93 -6.90 -23.83
CA LEU A 265 29.60 -6.49 -25.07
C LEU A 265 31.09 -6.14 -24.86
N LYS A 266 31.43 -5.54 -23.70
CA LYS A 266 32.81 -5.14 -23.39
C LYS A 266 33.72 -6.31 -23.04
N LYS A 267 33.19 -7.38 -22.44
CA LYS A 267 34.00 -8.54 -22.04
C LYS A 267 34.28 -9.45 -23.23
N THR A 268 35.54 -9.79 -23.44
CA THR A 268 35.98 -10.75 -24.45
C THR A 268 36.54 -12.01 -23.77
N GLY A 269 36.24 -13.17 -24.34
CA GLY A 269 36.73 -14.46 -23.83
C GLY A 269 35.85 -15.64 -24.22
N PRO A 270 36.38 -16.88 -24.18
CA PRO A 270 35.66 -18.08 -24.62
C PRO A 270 34.39 -18.34 -23.80
N ALA A 271 34.43 -18.10 -22.49
CA ALA A 271 33.25 -18.24 -21.62
C ALA A 271 32.14 -17.23 -21.95
N VAL A 272 32.51 -15.98 -22.28
CA VAL A 272 31.57 -14.92 -22.64
C VAL A 272 30.96 -15.18 -24.02
N ALA A 273 31.76 -15.66 -24.98
CA ALA A 273 31.29 -16.05 -26.30
C ALA A 273 30.30 -17.23 -26.23
N ALA A 274 30.60 -18.23 -25.41
CA ALA A 274 29.70 -19.36 -25.16
C ALA A 274 28.38 -18.89 -24.53
N PHE A 275 28.45 -18.05 -23.50
CA PHE A 275 27.28 -17.42 -22.88
C PHE A 275 26.45 -16.64 -23.90
N ASN A 276 27.05 -15.72 -24.66
CA ASN A 276 26.34 -14.88 -25.64
C ASN A 276 25.67 -15.71 -26.74
N THR A 277 26.32 -16.80 -27.17
CA THR A 277 25.77 -17.72 -28.16
C THR A 277 24.52 -18.42 -27.61
N LEU A 278 24.60 -18.98 -26.39
CA LEU A 278 23.46 -19.64 -25.75
C LEU A 278 22.34 -18.65 -25.42
N ASN A 279 22.68 -17.46 -24.92
CA ASN A 279 21.74 -16.37 -24.65
C ASN A 279 20.94 -16.01 -25.91
N LYS A 280 21.63 -15.77 -27.04
CA LYS A 280 20.98 -15.44 -28.32
C LYS A 280 20.08 -16.57 -28.80
N LYS A 281 20.53 -17.82 -28.74
CA LYS A 281 19.76 -18.99 -29.21
C LYS A 281 18.54 -19.27 -28.33
N ALA A 282 18.73 -19.39 -27.02
CA ALA A 282 17.68 -19.76 -26.08
C ALA A 282 16.60 -18.68 -25.98
N HIS A 283 16.99 -17.41 -25.79
CA HIS A 283 16.02 -16.30 -25.77
C HIS A 283 15.38 -16.07 -27.15
N GLY A 284 16.11 -16.30 -28.25
CA GLY A 284 15.53 -16.24 -29.60
C GLY A 284 14.40 -17.26 -29.80
N LYS A 285 14.60 -18.51 -29.36
CA LYS A 285 13.57 -19.55 -29.39
C LYS A 285 12.37 -19.23 -28.48
N ALA A 286 12.64 -18.77 -27.26
CA ALA A 286 11.60 -18.36 -26.33
C ALA A 286 10.77 -17.19 -26.90
N GLN A 287 11.43 -16.17 -27.45
CA GLN A 287 10.77 -15.03 -28.07
C GLN A 287 9.94 -15.43 -29.31
N ALA A 288 10.45 -16.35 -30.13
CA ALA A 288 9.69 -16.88 -31.26
C ALA A 288 8.41 -17.59 -30.81
N LEU A 289 8.49 -18.38 -29.74
CA LEU A 289 7.33 -19.04 -29.13
C LEU A 289 6.31 -18.01 -28.57
N PHE A 290 6.78 -17.01 -27.82
CA PHE A 290 5.92 -15.96 -27.29
C PHE A 290 5.25 -15.14 -28.40
N ASN A 291 6.00 -14.81 -29.46
CA ASN A 291 5.48 -14.11 -30.62
C ASN A 291 4.45 -14.96 -31.38
N ALA A 292 4.65 -16.28 -31.50
CA ALA A 292 3.70 -17.17 -32.15
C ALA A 292 2.35 -17.17 -31.41
N GLN A 293 2.38 -17.25 -30.07
CA GLN A 293 1.17 -17.13 -29.26
C GLN A 293 0.51 -15.75 -29.40
N GLY A 294 1.28 -14.68 -29.31
CA GLY A 294 0.76 -13.31 -29.32
C GLY A 294 0.19 -12.85 -30.67
N ARG A 295 0.59 -13.50 -31.78
CA ARG A 295 0.16 -13.14 -33.14
C ARG A 295 -1.05 -13.92 -33.66
N SER A 296 -1.40 -15.04 -33.03
CA SER A 296 -2.53 -15.88 -33.49
C SER A 296 -3.31 -16.45 -32.30
N PRO A 297 -4.61 -16.11 -32.19
CA PRO A 297 -5.50 -16.71 -31.18
C PRO A 297 -5.54 -18.24 -31.28
N GLN A 298 -5.57 -18.78 -32.50
CA GLN A 298 -5.57 -20.23 -32.74
C GLN A 298 -4.31 -20.92 -32.21
N VAL A 299 -3.15 -20.27 -32.35
CA VAL A 299 -1.90 -20.77 -31.77
C VAL A 299 -1.95 -20.67 -30.25
N GLY A 300 -2.56 -19.62 -29.70
CA GLY A 300 -2.82 -19.49 -28.26
C GLY A 300 -3.72 -20.60 -27.72
N ASP A 301 -4.80 -20.93 -28.40
CA ASP A 301 -5.71 -22.00 -28.03
C ASP A 301 -5.03 -23.37 -28.11
N ALA A 302 -4.24 -23.62 -29.17
CA ALA A 302 -3.47 -24.85 -29.33
C ALA A 302 -2.37 -25.01 -28.26
N ILE A 303 -1.76 -23.91 -27.80
CA ILE A 303 -0.81 -23.90 -26.67
C ILE A 303 -1.55 -24.20 -25.37
N GLU A 304 -2.71 -23.58 -25.15
CA GLU A 304 -3.53 -23.79 -23.96
C GLU A 304 -4.02 -25.24 -23.88
N GLU A 305 -4.44 -25.83 -24.99
CA GLU A 305 -4.80 -27.25 -25.09
C GLU A 305 -3.59 -28.16 -24.81
N ALA A 306 -2.43 -27.87 -25.40
CA ALA A 306 -1.25 -28.72 -25.25
C ALA A 306 -0.60 -28.63 -23.85
N LEU A 307 -0.61 -27.44 -23.24
CA LEU A 307 0.11 -27.14 -21.99
C LEU A 307 -0.82 -26.95 -20.80
N GLY A 308 -2.14 -26.92 -20.99
CA GLY A 308 -3.15 -26.64 -19.97
C GLY A 308 -3.15 -25.20 -19.47
N ARG A 309 -2.46 -24.28 -20.17
CA ARG A 309 -2.36 -22.85 -19.85
C ARG A 309 -1.79 -22.07 -21.02
N ARG A 310 -2.13 -20.78 -21.10
CA ARG A 310 -1.40 -19.82 -21.94
C ARG A 310 -0.05 -19.45 -21.32
N LEU A 311 0.92 -19.14 -22.19
CA LEU A 311 2.19 -18.55 -21.78
C LEU A 311 1.99 -17.10 -21.36
N VAL A 312 2.73 -16.65 -20.36
CA VAL A 312 2.86 -15.22 -20.09
C VAL A 312 3.77 -14.65 -21.18
N VAL A 313 3.25 -13.67 -21.92
CA VAL A 313 4.00 -13.01 -23.00
C VAL A 313 4.68 -11.79 -22.41
N PRO A 314 5.99 -11.61 -22.61
CA PRO A 314 6.68 -10.45 -22.08
C PRO A 314 6.16 -9.17 -22.73
N GLY A 315 5.74 -8.20 -21.91
CA GLY A 315 5.38 -6.86 -22.36
C GLY A 315 6.62 -6.08 -22.85
N LYS A 316 6.41 -5.13 -23.77
CA LYS A 316 7.50 -4.35 -24.40
C LYS A 316 8.34 -3.50 -23.44
N THR A 317 7.87 -3.25 -22.22
CA THR A 317 8.36 -2.11 -21.40
C THR A 317 9.16 -2.47 -20.15
N ARG A 318 9.20 -3.73 -19.68
CA ARG A 318 9.94 -4.07 -18.43
C ARG A 318 10.58 -5.46 -18.51
N TRP A 319 11.86 -5.55 -18.13
CA TRP A 319 12.62 -6.81 -18.12
C TRP A 319 12.06 -7.85 -17.11
N ASN A 320 11.35 -7.41 -16.06
CA ASN A 320 10.64 -8.31 -15.14
C ASN A 320 9.63 -9.20 -15.88
N ALA A 321 8.90 -8.65 -16.86
CA ALA A 321 7.95 -9.45 -17.63
C ALA A 321 8.66 -10.56 -18.45
N LEU A 322 9.87 -10.28 -18.96
CA LEU A 322 10.71 -11.30 -19.58
C LEU A 322 11.16 -12.34 -18.56
N TYR A 323 11.61 -11.91 -17.38
CA TYR A 323 11.98 -12.81 -16.30
C TYR A 323 10.84 -13.77 -15.92
N ASP A 324 9.63 -13.25 -15.66
CA ASP A 324 8.45 -14.04 -15.28
C ASP A 324 8.08 -15.06 -16.38
N SER A 325 8.12 -14.61 -17.63
CA SER A 325 7.84 -15.46 -18.80
C SER A 325 8.83 -16.63 -18.90
N ILE A 326 10.11 -16.37 -18.62
CA ILE A 326 11.16 -17.40 -18.64
C ILE A 326 11.05 -18.34 -17.44
N VAL A 327 10.69 -17.85 -16.24
CA VAL A 327 10.43 -18.71 -15.07
C VAL A 327 9.30 -19.69 -15.37
N ILE A 328 8.21 -19.22 -15.96
CA ILE A 328 7.08 -20.06 -16.37
C ILE A 328 7.52 -21.06 -17.45
N LEU A 329 8.29 -20.61 -18.44
CA LEU A 329 8.81 -21.48 -19.49
C LEU A 329 9.72 -22.59 -18.91
N ASN A 330 10.57 -22.28 -17.93
CA ASN A 330 11.39 -23.28 -17.23
C ASN A 330 10.54 -24.33 -16.52
N ASN A 331 9.43 -23.91 -15.88
CA ASN A 331 8.50 -24.84 -15.23
C ASN A 331 7.82 -25.77 -16.25
N ILE A 332 7.44 -25.24 -17.42
CA ILE A 332 6.88 -26.03 -18.53
C ILE A 332 7.93 -27.00 -19.08
N LEU A 333 9.17 -26.54 -19.31
CA LEU A 333 10.27 -27.37 -19.77
C LEU A 333 10.65 -28.47 -18.76
N ALA A 334 10.33 -28.31 -17.48
CA ALA A 334 10.53 -29.33 -16.46
C ALA A 334 9.39 -30.35 -16.39
N THR A 335 8.14 -29.91 -16.57
CA THR A 335 6.94 -30.74 -16.33
C THR A 335 6.29 -31.30 -17.60
N LYS A 336 6.32 -30.54 -18.70
CA LYS A 336 5.60 -30.81 -19.96
C LYS A 336 6.51 -30.71 -21.19
N LYS A 337 7.77 -31.13 -21.06
CA LYS A 337 8.78 -31.04 -22.15
C LYS A 337 8.32 -31.79 -23.41
N ALA A 338 7.72 -32.97 -23.25
CA ALA A 338 7.32 -33.80 -24.36
C ALA A 338 6.16 -33.18 -25.15
N GLU A 339 5.15 -32.65 -24.45
CA GLU A 339 4.00 -31.95 -25.02
C GLU A 339 4.44 -30.68 -25.74
N LEU A 340 5.31 -29.90 -25.11
CA LEU A 340 5.88 -28.69 -25.71
C LEU A 340 6.66 -29.04 -26.98
N ASN A 341 7.52 -30.06 -26.96
CA ASN A 341 8.26 -30.48 -28.16
C ASN A 341 7.33 -30.98 -29.28
N ARG A 342 6.27 -31.74 -28.95
CA ARG A 342 5.25 -32.14 -29.92
C ARG A 342 4.54 -30.93 -30.54
N PHE A 343 4.27 -29.89 -29.76
CA PHE A 343 3.72 -28.65 -30.28
C PHE A 343 4.72 -27.89 -31.16
N LEU A 344 5.95 -27.69 -30.71
CA LEU A 344 7.00 -26.99 -31.47
C LEU A 344 7.26 -27.67 -32.82
N ASN A 345 7.29 -28.99 -32.88
CA ASN A 345 7.50 -29.75 -34.11
C ASN A 345 6.34 -29.65 -35.11
N ARG A 346 5.11 -29.33 -34.65
CA ARG A 346 3.97 -29.08 -35.54
C ARG A 346 4.02 -27.69 -36.19
N MET A 347 4.82 -26.78 -35.64
CA MET A 347 4.90 -25.39 -36.07
C MET A 347 6.14 -25.17 -36.94
N GLU A 348 5.96 -24.79 -38.21
CA GLU A 348 7.04 -24.70 -39.21
C GLU A 348 8.18 -23.72 -38.83
N LYS A 349 7.89 -22.69 -38.02
CA LYS A 349 8.85 -21.63 -37.64
C LYS A 349 9.42 -21.77 -36.23
N LEU A 350 9.08 -22.84 -35.50
CA LEU A 350 9.53 -23.06 -34.13
C LEU A 350 10.49 -24.24 -34.06
N SER A 351 11.40 -24.21 -33.09
CA SER A 351 12.39 -25.28 -32.88
C SER A 351 12.42 -25.71 -31.42
N ALA A 352 12.61 -27.01 -31.20
CA ALA A 352 12.73 -27.58 -29.87
C ALA A 352 13.96 -27.05 -29.11
N PHE A 353 13.84 -26.95 -27.79
CA PHE A 353 14.95 -26.58 -26.91
C PHE A 353 15.85 -27.79 -26.67
N ASN A 354 17.16 -27.61 -26.84
CA ASN A 354 18.13 -28.65 -26.47
C ASN A 354 18.49 -28.56 -24.97
N ASP A 355 19.17 -29.58 -24.45
CA ASP A 355 19.45 -29.64 -23.01
C ASP A 355 20.43 -28.56 -22.51
N GLN A 356 21.32 -28.05 -23.39
CA GLN A 356 22.20 -26.93 -23.06
C GLN A 356 21.41 -25.62 -22.93
N GLU A 357 20.45 -25.37 -23.81
CA GLU A 357 19.57 -24.20 -23.78
C GLU A 357 18.64 -24.25 -22.56
N ILE A 358 18.10 -25.42 -22.22
CA ILE A 358 17.27 -25.60 -21.01
C ILE A 358 18.11 -25.35 -19.75
N THR A 359 19.32 -25.89 -19.69
CA THR A 359 20.24 -25.66 -18.57
C THR A 359 20.58 -24.18 -18.45
N PHE A 360 20.88 -23.53 -19.58
CA PHE A 360 21.14 -22.09 -19.64
C PHE A 360 19.95 -21.27 -19.11
N LEU A 361 18.72 -21.54 -19.55
CA LEU A 361 17.54 -20.79 -19.09
C LEU A 361 17.29 -20.96 -17.60
N LYS A 362 17.58 -22.16 -17.03
CA LYS A 362 17.52 -22.40 -15.60
C LYS A 362 18.58 -21.60 -14.83
N GLU A 363 19.83 -21.64 -15.29
CA GLU A 363 20.91 -20.86 -14.68
C GLU A 363 20.63 -19.35 -14.76
N TRP A 364 20.19 -18.86 -15.93
CA TRP A 364 19.83 -17.47 -16.17
C TRP A 364 18.71 -16.99 -15.24
N ALA A 365 17.62 -17.76 -15.12
CA ALA A 365 16.51 -17.41 -14.23
C ALA A 365 16.97 -17.39 -12.76
N LYS A 366 17.81 -18.34 -12.36
CA LYS A 366 18.37 -18.37 -11.00
C LYS A 366 19.22 -17.14 -10.72
N VAL A 367 20.03 -16.67 -11.68
CA VAL A 367 20.80 -15.43 -11.52
C VAL A 367 19.88 -14.21 -11.44
N MET A 368 19.02 -14.01 -12.45
CA MET A 368 18.15 -12.83 -12.56
C MET A 368 17.12 -12.72 -11.43
N SER A 369 16.73 -13.84 -10.82
CA SER A 369 15.82 -13.86 -9.66
C SER A 369 16.28 -12.97 -8.51
N HIS A 370 17.59 -12.84 -8.31
CA HIS A 370 18.15 -12.01 -7.24
C HIS A 370 17.91 -10.52 -7.50
N VAL A 371 18.00 -10.11 -8.76
CA VAL A 371 17.71 -8.74 -9.18
C VAL A 371 16.21 -8.47 -9.14
N ALA A 372 15.39 -9.45 -9.52
CA ALA A 372 13.93 -9.33 -9.51
C ALA A 372 13.40 -9.18 -8.08
N ILE A 373 13.84 -10.05 -7.16
CA ILE A 373 13.47 -9.99 -5.74
C ILE A 373 13.93 -8.66 -5.11
N ALA A 374 15.13 -8.18 -5.44
CA ALA A 374 15.64 -6.90 -4.94
C ALA A 374 14.77 -5.73 -5.41
N LEU A 375 14.41 -5.72 -6.70
CA LEU A 375 13.55 -4.72 -7.29
C LEU A 375 12.16 -4.74 -6.66
N ASP A 376 11.54 -5.91 -6.53
CA ASP A 376 10.22 -6.07 -5.91
C ASP A 376 10.22 -5.64 -4.43
N THR A 377 11.30 -5.94 -3.70
CA THR A 377 11.46 -5.51 -2.29
C THR A 377 11.50 -3.99 -2.18
N ILE A 378 12.19 -3.30 -3.08
CA ILE A 378 12.34 -1.84 -3.07
C ILE A 378 11.08 -1.14 -3.63
N GLN A 379 10.34 -1.78 -4.51
CA GLN A 379 9.07 -1.29 -5.08
C GLN A 379 7.84 -1.59 -4.20
N GLY A 380 8.04 -2.27 -3.06
CA GLY A 380 6.98 -2.54 -2.09
C GLY A 380 6.49 -1.24 -1.45
N GLU A 381 5.17 -1.04 -1.40
CA GLU A 381 4.57 0.13 -0.73
C GLU A 381 4.54 -0.04 0.79
N LYS A 382 4.34 -1.27 1.26
CA LYS A 382 4.35 -1.60 2.69
C LYS A 382 5.80 -1.68 3.17
N ASN A 383 6.14 -0.90 4.22
CA ASN A 383 7.49 -0.80 4.76
C ASN A 383 8.54 -0.26 3.75
N ALA A 384 8.15 0.72 2.93
CA ALA A 384 9.01 1.38 1.93
C ALA A 384 10.07 2.30 2.56
N TYR A 385 10.67 1.87 3.66
CA TYR A 385 11.67 2.62 4.41
C TYR A 385 13.00 2.68 3.66
N LEU A 386 13.64 3.85 3.62
CA LEU A 386 14.99 4.00 3.05
C LEU A 386 15.99 3.01 3.66
N GLY A 387 15.87 2.69 4.95
CA GLY A 387 16.74 1.73 5.64
C GLY A 387 16.67 0.31 5.09
N THR A 388 15.73 0.00 4.19
CA THR A 388 15.67 -1.26 3.44
C THR A 388 16.61 -1.27 2.23
N LEU A 389 17.01 -0.12 1.70
CA LEU A 389 17.78 0.02 0.47
C LEU A 389 19.15 -0.68 0.56
N LEU A 390 20.02 -0.24 1.47
CA LEU A 390 21.39 -0.78 1.56
C LEU A 390 21.42 -2.27 1.95
N PRO A 391 20.62 -2.76 2.91
CA PRO A 391 20.52 -4.18 3.19
C PRO A 391 20.10 -5.01 1.97
N THR A 392 19.19 -4.49 1.14
CA THR A 392 18.73 -5.14 -0.09
C THR A 392 19.82 -5.20 -1.15
N VAL A 393 20.54 -4.10 -1.37
CA VAL A 393 21.70 -4.06 -2.27
C VAL A 393 22.79 -5.03 -1.80
N ALA A 394 23.12 -4.99 -0.51
CA ALA A 394 24.15 -5.81 0.12
C ALA A 394 23.85 -7.31 0.01
N ILE A 395 22.63 -7.74 0.35
CA ILE A 395 22.26 -9.17 0.27
C ILE A 395 22.23 -9.66 -1.18
N THR A 396 21.82 -8.80 -2.12
CA THR A 396 21.80 -9.13 -3.56
C THR A 396 23.23 -9.37 -4.07
N LEU A 397 24.16 -8.47 -3.76
CA LEU A 397 25.57 -8.64 -4.10
C LEU A 397 26.17 -9.91 -3.47
N THR A 398 25.92 -10.14 -2.18
CA THR A 398 26.43 -11.31 -1.46
C THR A 398 25.89 -12.62 -2.06
N LYS A 399 24.58 -12.71 -2.32
CA LYS A 399 23.98 -13.91 -2.93
C LYS A 399 24.53 -14.17 -4.33
N LEU A 400 24.63 -13.14 -5.18
CA LEU A 400 25.21 -13.26 -6.52
C LEU A 400 26.66 -13.73 -6.49
N ARG A 401 27.49 -13.19 -5.59
CA ARG A 401 28.89 -13.61 -5.41
C ARG A 401 28.99 -15.07 -4.96
N ASN A 402 28.18 -15.48 -3.98
CA ASN A 402 28.21 -16.83 -3.42
C ASN A 402 27.78 -17.90 -4.44
N MET A 403 26.80 -17.59 -5.28
CA MET A 403 26.29 -18.54 -6.27
C MET A 403 27.13 -18.62 -7.55
N ARG A 404 28.08 -17.70 -7.75
CA ARG A 404 28.89 -17.59 -8.99
C ARG A 404 29.49 -18.93 -9.42
N ASN A 405 30.04 -19.69 -8.48
CA ASN A 405 30.74 -20.94 -8.77
C ASN A 405 29.79 -22.13 -8.99
N SER A 406 28.50 -21.98 -8.68
CA SER A 406 27.48 -23.01 -8.93
C SER A 406 27.03 -23.07 -10.39
N PHE A 407 27.43 -22.10 -11.20
CA PHE A 407 27.03 -22.00 -12.60
C PHE A 407 28.12 -22.44 -13.55
N THR A 408 27.71 -23.06 -14.66
CA THR A 408 28.62 -23.49 -15.71
C THR A 408 28.73 -22.44 -16.81
N VAL A 409 27.60 -21.91 -17.28
CA VAL A 409 27.52 -20.97 -18.41
C VAL A 409 27.28 -19.54 -17.93
N CYS A 410 26.46 -19.33 -16.90
CA CYS A 410 26.03 -17.99 -16.48
C CYS A 410 27.03 -17.22 -15.60
N LYS A 411 28.29 -17.67 -15.46
CA LYS A 411 29.33 -16.91 -14.71
C LYS A 411 29.53 -15.48 -15.25
N PRO A 412 29.61 -15.25 -16.58
CA PRO A 412 29.76 -13.90 -17.12
C PRO A 412 28.61 -12.96 -16.75
N LEU A 413 27.38 -13.48 -16.70
CA LEU A 413 26.19 -12.74 -16.28
C LEU A 413 26.31 -12.29 -14.82
N VAL A 414 26.70 -13.20 -13.91
CA VAL A 414 26.95 -12.86 -12.50
C VAL A 414 28.02 -11.79 -12.38
N ASP A 415 29.14 -11.93 -13.09
CA ASP A 415 30.25 -10.99 -13.00
C ASP A 415 29.89 -9.58 -13.51
N VAL A 416 29.04 -9.49 -14.53
CA VAL A 416 28.56 -8.19 -15.03
C VAL A 416 27.55 -7.57 -14.06
N LEU A 417 26.60 -8.36 -13.54
CA LEU A 417 25.60 -7.85 -12.58
C LEU A 417 26.24 -7.38 -11.28
N VAL A 418 27.17 -8.14 -10.70
CA VAL A 418 27.87 -7.75 -9.48
C VAL A 418 28.64 -6.44 -9.69
N ALA A 419 29.33 -6.30 -10.81
CA ALA A 419 30.04 -5.07 -11.14
C ALA A 419 29.07 -3.89 -11.33
N ALA A 420 28.00 -4.08 -12.11
CA ALA A 420 27.01 -3.04 -12.38
C ALA A 420 26.30 -2.55 -11.11
N ILE A 421 25.83 -3.47 -10.25
CA ILE A 421 25.20 -3.12 -8.97
C ILE A 421 26.19 -2.39 -8.07
N ALA A 422 27.42 -2.91 -7.92
CA ALA A 422 28.42 -2.27 -7.07
C ALA A 422 28.77 -0.86 -7.56
N THR A 423 28.88 -0.64 -8.87
CA THR A 423 29.18 0.68 -9.44
C THR A 423 28.01 1.65 -9.28
N ARG A 424 26.78 1.23 -9.61
CA ARG A 424 25.62 2.14 -9.56
C ARG A 424 25.24 2.55 -8.14
N PHE A 425 25.27 1.61 -7.20
CA PHE A 425 24.94 1.85 -5.80
C PHE A 425 26.16 2.28 -4.96
N ASN A 426 27.32 2.56 -5.59
CA ASN A 426 28.50 2.96 -4.84
C ASN A 426 28.26 4.26 -4.06
N HIS A 427 27.54 5.21 -4.65
CA HIS A 427 27.18 6.44 -3.96
C HIS A 427 26.32 6.14 -2.73
N ASP A 428 25.22 5.41 -2.91
CA ASP A 428 24.27 5.09 -1.84
C ASP A 428 24.90 4.27 -0.71
N LEU A 429 25.79 3.32 -1.04
CA LEU A 429 26.52 2.52 -0.05
C LEU A 429 27.47 3.33 0.82
N ASN A 430 27.99 4.45 0.30
CA ASN A 430 28.89 5.36 1.02
C ASN A 430 28.16 6.60 1.58
N ASP A 431 26.89 6.77 1.24
CA ASP A 431 26.07 7.88 1.71
C ASP A 431 25.73 7.70 3.19
N ARG A 432 25.98 8.77 3.97
CA ARG A 432 25.81 8.74 5.43
C ARG A 432 24.35 8.56 5.82
N ASP A 433 23.43 9.19 5.12
CA ASP A 433 22.02 9.18 5.48
C ASP A 433 21.40 7.81 5.15
N CYS A 434 21.77 7.20 4.03
CA CYS A 434 21.41 5.82 3.70
C CYS A 434 21.98 4.81 4.71
N GLN A 435 23.22 5.01 5.17
CA GLN A 435 23.82 4.16 6.22
C GLN A 435 23.09 4.29 7.55
N LEU A 436 22.78 5.52 7.99
CA LEU A 436 22.02 5.79 9.20
C LEU A 436 20.59 5.28 9.11
N ALA A 437 19.93 5.41 7.96
CA ALA A 437 18.60 4.87 7.73
C ALA A 437 18.56 3.35 7.99
N ALA A 438 19.52 2.60 7.42
CA ALA A 438 19.61 1.17 7.64
C ALA A 438 19.98 0.81 9.10
N ALA A 439 20.82 1.63 9.74
CA ALA A 439 21.29 1.41 11.10
C ALA A 439 20.21 1.68 12.18
N PHE A 440 19.36 2.68 11.96
CA PHE A 440 18.18 2.95 12.79
C PHE A 440 16.98 2.07 12.42
N HIS A 441 17.05 1.25 11.37
CA HIS A 441 15.97 0.35 11.01
C HIS A 441 15.92 -0.88 11.95
N PRO A 442 14.79 -1.15 12.64
CA PRO A 442 14.68 -2.21 13.66
C PRO A 442 15.08 -3.61 13.17
N LYS A 443 14.66 -3.95 11.95
CA LYS A 443 14.97 -5.24 11.31
C LYS A 443 16.44 -5.45 10.95
N PHE A 444 17.17 -4.38 10.58
CA PHE A 444 18.48 -4.51 9.93
C PHE A 444 19.61 -4.09 10.86
N ARG A 445 19.51 -2.91 11.48
CA ARG A 445 20.55 -2.33 12.34
C ARG A 445 21.93 -2.42 11.67
N LEU A 446 22.96 -2.87 12.39
CA LEU A 446 24.30 -3.13 11.83
C LEU A 446 24.50 -4.58 11.38
N HIS A 447 23.50 -5.46 11.48
CA HIS A 447 23.61 -6.89 11.15
C HIS A 447 24.00 -7.14 9.70
N TRP A 448 23.52 -6.31 8.78
CA TRP A 448 23.82 -6.41 7.36
C TRP A 448 25.29 -6.05 7.06
N LEU A 449 25.86 -5.07 7.75
CA LEU A 449 27.28 -4.69 7.62
C LEU A 449 28.21 -5.81 8.09
N HIS A 450 27.89 -6.49 9.19
CA HIS A 450 28.71 -7.61 9.67
C HIS A 450 28.89 -8.74 8.63
N ARG A 451 27.93 -8.88 7.71
CA ARG A 451 27.94 -9.86 6.62
C ARG A 451 28.44 -9.30 5.28
N PHE A 452 28.42 -7.99 5.10
CA PHE A 452 28.74 -7.32 3.83
C PHE A 452 30.07 -6.57 3.88
N ASP A 453 30.22 -5.65 4.82
CA ASP A 453 31.44 -4.87 5.04
C ASP A 453 31.63 -4.55 6.54
N ARG A 454 32.51 -5.32 7.18
CA ARG A 454 32.80 -5.18 8.62
C ARG A 454 33.55 -3.88 8.94
N ASN A 455 34.27 -3.31 7.97
CA ASN A 455 35.08 -2.12 8.20
C ASN A 455 34.18 -0.90 8.45
N LEU A 456 33.03 -0.84 7.77
CA LEU A 456 32.05 0.23 7.93
C LEU A 456 31.28 0.15 9.26
N THR A 457 31.30 -1.00 9.96
CA THR A 457 30.52 -1.16 11.19
C THR A 457 30.92 -0.14 12.26
N VAL A 458 32.23 0.09 12.43
CA VAL A 458 32.76 1.02 13.44
C VAL A 458 32.42 2.46 13.10
N SER A 459 32.56 2.86 11.83
CA SER A 459 32.27 4.22 11.38
C SER A 459 30.77 4.54 11.44
N VAL A 460 29.92 3.61 11.01
CA VAL A 460 28.46 3.80 11.06
C VAL A 460 27.96 3.83 12.50
N LYS A 461 28.48 2.98 13.38
CA LYS A 461 28.17 3.03 14.82
C LYS A 461 28.53 4.39 15.43
N ALA A 462 29.72 4.91 15.15
CA ALA A 462 30.13 6.23 15.63
C ALA A 462 29.18 7.33 15.10
N ALA A 463 28.78 7.26 13.83
CA ALA A 463 27.82 8.20 13.26
C ALA A 463 26.44 8.13 13.93
N MET A 464 25.98 6.94 14.35
CA MET A 464 24.75 6.80 15.14
C MET A 464 24.89 7.46 16.52
N GLU A 465 26.01 7.23 17.22
CA GLU A 465 26.29 7.83 18.53
C GLU A 465 26.25 9.37 18.46
N ASP A 466 26.87 9.94 17.43
CA ASP A 466 26.86 11.40 17.20
C ASP A 466 25.46 11.95 16.93
N GLU A 467 24.63 11.20 16.19
CA GLU A 467 23.25 11.59 15.87
C GLU A 467 22.33 11.54 17.09
N VAL A 468 22.45 10.47 17.88
CA VAL A 468 21.72 10.32 19.16
C VAL A 468 22.18 11.38 20.16
N GLU A 469 23.47 11.66 20.26
CA GLU A 469 24.00 12.71 21.13
C GLU A 469 23.42 14.08 20.74
N ARG A 470 23.33 14.38 19.45
CA ARG A 470 22.74 15.65 18.98
C ARG A 470 21.26 15.75 19.29
N ALA A 471 20.50 14.68 19.08
CA ALA A 471 19.08 14.64 19.41
C ALA A 471 18.84 14.82 20.93
N LEU A 472 19.65 14.16 21.77
CA LEU A 472 19.59 14.33 23.23
C LEU A 472 19.86 15.76 23.68
N ARG A 473 20.79 16.47 23.02
CA ARG A 473 21.09 17.88 23.33
C ARG A 473 19.90 18.79 23.02
N VAL A 474 19.27 18.62 21.86
CA VAL A 474 18.08 19.40 21.46
C VAL A 474 16.94 19.22 22.47
N VAL A 475 16.69 17.99 22.93
CA VAL A 475 15.65 17.71 23.94
C VAL A 475 15.99 18.38 25.28
N ARG A 476 17.25 18.30 25.71
CA ARG A 476 17.70 18.93 26.96
C ARG A 476 17.55 20.45 26.91
N ASP A 477 17.89 21.07 25.80
CA ASP A 477 17.86 22.53 25.65
C ASP A 477 16.41 23.04 25.59
N ARG A 478 15.48 22.28 24.96
CA ARG A 478 14.02 22.57 25.01
C ARG A 478 13.44 22.49 26.43
N ASN A 479 13.87 21.53 27.23
CA ASN A 479 13.40 21.37 28.61
C ASN A 479 14.03 22.37 29.59
N GLY A 480 15.17 22.97 29.24
CA GLY A 480 15.87 23.98 30.04
C GLY A 480 15.15 25.33 30.14
N ASP A 481 14.28 25.66 29.17
CA ASP A 481 13.52 26.92 29.14
C ASP A 481 12.18 26.89 29.91
N THR A 482 11.77 25.73 30.44
CA THR A 482 10.44 25.56 31.08
C THR A 482 10.45 25.69 32.62
N THR A 483 11.57 26.01 33.26
CA THR A 483 11.57 26.33 34.70
C THR A 483 11.14 27.78 34.95
N THR A 484 9.85 28.06 34.74
CA THR A 484 9.20 29.18 35.43
C THR A 484 8.82 28.68 36.83
N SER A 485 9.33 29.37 37.84
CA SER A 485 9.10 29.18 39.27
C SER A 485 7.69 28.70 39.62
N SER A 486 7.57 27.42 39.99
CA SER A 486 6.51 26.94 40.87
C SER A 486 7.16 25.97 41.86
N ASP A 487 7.67 26.56 42.93
CA ASP A 487 8.10 25.86 44.15
C ASP A 487 6.88 25.14 44.74
N ASP A 488 6.73 23.86 44.42
CA ASP A 488 6.04 22.91 45.28
C ASP A 488 6.67 21.52 45.10
N SER A 489 7.96 21.43 45.42
CA SER A 489 8.62 20.13 45.61
C SER A 489 8.32 19.63 47.02
N SER A 490 7.64 18.49 47.09
CA SER A 490 7.37 17.79 48.34
C SER A 490 8.69 17.50 49.07
N MET A 491 8.69 17.77 50.38
CA MET A 491 9.81 17.70 51.34
C MET A 491 10.51 16.33 51.45
N HIS A 492 10.17 15.37 50.59
CA HIS A 492 10.64 13.99 50.60
C HIS A 492 11.71 13.68 49.52
N ASP A 493 11.83 14.50 48.48
CA ASP A 493 12.82 14.31 47.40
C ASP A 493 14.24 14.81 47.79
N ASP A 494 14.33 15.75 48.74
CA ASP A 494 15.62 16.28 49.22
C ASP A 494 16.39 15.31 50.12
N LEU A 495 15.73 14.31 50.71
CA LEU A 495 16.34 13.36 51.66
C LEU A 495 17.35 12.42 50.98
N PHE A 496 17.10 12.04 49.73
CA PHE A 496 17.98 11.14 48.97
C PHE A 496 18.81 11.87 47.91
N ALA A 497 18.59 13.17 47.69
CA ALA A 497 19.36 13.99 46.75
C ALA A 497 20.87 13.92 47.03
N GLY A 498 21.29 13.89 48.30
CA GLY A 498 22.71 13.73 48.67
C GLY A 498 23.31 12.34 48.38
N TRP A 499 22.49 11.29 48.26
CA TRP A 499 22.93 9.93 47.90
C TRP A 499 22.87 9.67 46.39
N THR A 500 21.96 10.30 45.67
CA THR A 500 21.82 10.18 44.21
C THR A 500 22.64 11.21 43.43
N ALA A 501 22.95 12.38 44.02
CA ALA A 501 23.75 13.44 43.38
C ALA A 501 25.22 13.06 43.17
N ALA A 502 25.75 12.11 43.95
CA ALA A 502 27.13 11.65 43.82
C ALA A 502 27.36 10.68 42.65
N GLY A 503 26.30 10.25 41.93
CA GLY A 503 26.37 9.14 40.97
C GLY A 503 25.95 9.40 39.51
N SER A 504 25.34 10.54 39.14
CA SER A 504 24.73 10.63 37.80
C SER A 504 24.78 12.02 37.13
N ARG A 505 25.99 12.48 36.79
CA ARG A 505 26.19 13.30 35.58
C ARG A 505 26.88 12.43 34.54
N THR A 506 26.19 11.39 34.06
CA THR A 506 26.66 10.72 32.85
C THR A 506 26.66 11.75 31.73
N SER A 507 27.80 11.93 31.06
CA SER A 507 27.89 12.86 29.93
C SER A 507 26.82 12.48 28.89
N VAL A 508 26.22 13.45 28.19
CA VAL A 508 25.24 13.18 27.12
C VAL A 508 25.82 12.19 26.10
N LYS A 509 27.13 12.29 25.85
CA LYS A 509 27.90 11.34 25.04
C LYS A 509 27.88 9.90 25.58
N GLN A 510 28.02 9.71 26.89
CA GLN A 510 27.93 8.38 27.51
C GLN A 510 26.50 7.83 27.47
N LYS A 511 25.49 8.70 27.62
CA LYS A 511 24.08 8.31 27.47
C LYS A 511 23.79 7.86 26.04
N ALA A 512 24.22 8.64 25.04
CA ALA A 512 24.08 8.30 23.62
C ALA A 512 24.69 6.94 23.28
N LYS A 513 25.92 6.68 23.76
CA LYS A 513 26.59 5.38 23.60
C LYS A 513 25.78 4.23 24.16
N LYS A 514 25.33 4.34 25.42
CA LYS A 514 24.52 3.30 26.07
C LYS A 514 23.23 3.01 25.30
N LEU A 515 22.61 4.03 24.72
CA LEU A 515 21.39 3.87 23.92
C LEU A 515 21.65 3.16 22.61
N VAL A 516 22.71 3.55 21.90
CA VAL A 516 23.11 2.87 20.67
C VAL A 516 23.48 1.41 20.97
N ASP A 517 24.24 1.14 22.04
CA ASP A 517 24.57 -0.22 22.45
C ASP A 517 23.29 -1.04 22.75
N SER A 518 22.39 -0.49 23.57
CA SER A 518 21.11 -1.13 23.88
C SER A 518 20.26 -1.38 22.63
N TRP A 519 20.26 -0.46 21.66
CA TRP A 519 19.55 -0.60 20.40
C TRP A 519 20.10 -1.75 19.55
N LEU A 520 21.43 -1.92 19.54
CA LEU A 520 22.11 -2.95 18.76
C LEU A 520 21.99 -4.35 19.40
N ASP A 521 21.85 -4.43 20.72
CA ASP A 521 21.77 -5.68 21.48
C ASP A 521 20.38 -6.34 21.48
N ILE A 522 19.32 -5.66 20.99
CA ILE A 522 17.98 -6.25 20.87
C ILE A 522 18.01 -7.40 19.84
N ASP A 523 17.68 -8.62 20.27
CA ASP A 523 17.69 -9.80 19.40
C ASP A 523 16.52 -9.76 18.40
N GLY A 524 16.83 -9.98 17.11
CA GLY A 524 15.89 -9.79 15.99
C GLY A 524 14.96 -10.97 15.70
N LYS A 525 14.89 -11.97 16.60
CA LYS A 525 14.10 -13.20 16.41
C LYS A 525 12.66 -13.11 16.93
N GLU A 526 12.37 -12.19 17.83
CA GLU A 526 11.00 -11.81 18.14
C GLU A 526 10.59 -10.76 17.12
N GLY A 527 9.57 -11.06 16.31
CA GLY A 527 8.96 -10.05 15.45
C GLY A 527 8.60 -8.85 16.32
N MET A 528 9.25 -7.73 16.08
CA MET A 528 9.13 -6.54 16.93
C MET A 528 7.68 -6.06 16.93
N VAL A 529 7.05 -6.12 18.10
CA VAL A 529 5.76 -5.49 18.36
C VAL A 529 6.05 -4.04 18.76
N ASP A 530 5.25 -3.11 18.23
CA ASP A 530 5.32 -1.66 18.46
C ASP A 530 5.49 -1.24 19.94
N SER A 531 5.12 -2.10 20.89
CA SER A 531 5.17 -1.80 22.33
C SER A 531 6.59 -1.73 22.91
N ASP A 532 7.54 -2.49 22.36
CA ASP A 532 8.90 -2.59 22.94
C ASP A 532 9.80 -1.41 22.52
N PHE A 533 9.34 -0.61 21.55
CA PHE A 533 10.05 0.56 21.00
C PHE A 533 9.75 1.87 21.75
N MET A 534 8.89 1.85 22.78
CA MET A 534 8.60 3.03 23.64
C MET A 534 9.81 3.47 24.50
N GLY A 535 10.91 2.72 24.48
CA GLY A 535 12.16 3.05 25.15
C GLY A 535 13.00 4.08 24.38
N GLU A 536 12.73 5.35 24.66
CA GLU A 536 13.36 6.58 24.14
C GLU A 536 12.84 7.07 22.78
N GLU A 537 11.84 7.97 22.86
CA GLU A 537 11.30 8.84 21.79
C GLU A 537 12.35 9.34 20.77
N ILE A 538 13.59 9.53 21.21
CA ILE A 538 14.73 9.93 20.39
C ILE A 538 15.02 8.92 19.27
N LEU A 539 15.08 7.62 19.55
CA LEU A 539 15.35 6.60 18.53
C LEU A 539 14.17 6.47 17.56
N THR A 540 12.95 6.68 18.04
CA THR A 540 11.75 6.76 17.19
C THR A 540 11.84 7.94 16.23
N ASN A 541 12.17 9.12 16.74
CA ASN A 541 12.31 10.33 15.92
C ASN A 541 13.44 10.20 14.90
N LEU A 542 14.56 9.58 15.28
CA LEU A 542 15.66 9.30 14.35
C LEU A 542 15.29 8.25 13.30
N PHE A 543 14.57 7.19 13.68
CA PHE A 543 14.03 6.25 12.71
C PHE A 543 13.15 6.97 11.69
N LEU A 544 12.17 7.75 12.15
CA LEU A 544 11.28 8.52 11.28
C LEU A 544 12.05 9.48 10.38
N LYS A 545 12.97 10.28 10.94
CA LYS A 545 13.80 11.22 10.18
C LYS A 545 14.53 10.56 9.01
N TYR A 546 15.13 9.39 9.22
CA TYR A 546 15.96 8.73 8.21
C TYR A 546 15.22 7.72 7.33
N ASN A 547 14.05 7.23 7.75
CA ASN A 547 13.34 6.16 7.04
C ASN A 547 12.05 6.61 6.33
N THR A 548 11.62 7.86 6.48
CA THR A 548 10.53 8.42 5.66
C THR A 548 10.87 8.62 4.18
N PRO A 549 12.14 8.86 3.77
CA PRO A 549 12.52 8.81 2.37
C PRO A 549 12.16 7.47 1.70
N ILE A 550 11.54 7.53 0.52
CA ILE A 550 11.14 6.32 -0.21
C ILE A 550 12.19 6.01 -1.28
N PRO A 551 12.76 4.78 -1.31
CA PRO A 551 13.80 4.42 -2.27
C PRO A 551 13.28 4.21 -3.71
N SER A 552 11.97 4.29 -3.95
CA SER A 552 11.34 4.04 -5.25
C SER A 552 10.22 5.02 -5.59
N SER A 553 10.25 5.53 -6.81
CA SER A 553 9.16 6.27 -7.45
C SER A 553 7.94 5.40 -7.79
N ALA A 554 8.00 4.07 -7.60
CA ALA A 554 6.99 3.13 -8.09
C ALA A 554 5.58 3.37 -7.52
N ALA A 555 5.48 3.81 -6.27
CA ALA A 555 4.19 4.18 -5.66
C ALA A 555 3.53 5.34 -6.43
N VAL A 556 4.34 6.32 -6.84
CA VAL A 556 3.90 7.49 -7.62
C VAL A 556 3.66 7.11 -9.08
N GLU A 557 4.48 6.25 -9.68
CA GLU A 557 4.27 5.73 -11.05
C GLU A 557 2.98 4.92 -11.20
N ARG A 558 2.54 4.18 -10.18
CA ARG A 558 1.25 3.44 -10.22
C ARG A 558 0.07 4.41 -10.26
N LEU A 559 0.12 5.47 -9.47
CA LEU A 559 -0.87 6.56 -9.51
C LEU A 559 -0.93 7.18 -10.91
N PHE A 560 0.22 7.47 -11.50
CA PHE A 560 0.28 7.97 -12.88
C PHE A 560 -0.10 6.93 -13.93
N SER A 561 0.11 5.63 -13.69
CA SER A 561 -0.30 4.55 -14.60
C SER A 561 -1.81 4.37 -14.64
N LEU A 562 -2.51 4.57 -13.52
CA LEU A 562 -3.97 4.73 -13.50
C LEU A 562 -4.38 6.00 -14.27
N GLY A 563 -3.58 7.07 -14.16
CA GLY A 563 -3.73 8.28 -14.97
C GLY A 563 -3.42 8.10 -16.47
N LYS A 564 -2.68 7.07 -16.90
CA LYS A 564 -2.31 6.86 -18.32
C LYS A 564 -3.51 6.49 -19.20
N ASP A 565 -4.58 5.93 -18.62
CA ASP A 565 -5.84 5.73 -19.37
C ASP A 565 -6.53 7.06 -19.72
N ILE A 566 -6.19 8.15 -19.03
CA ILE A 566 -6.67 9.52 -19.28
C ILE A 566 -5.82 10.21 -20.36
N LEU A 567 -4.51 9.89 -20.42
CA LEU A 567 -3.55 10.46 -21.38
C LEU A 567 -3.60 9.78 -22.76
N ARG A 568 -4.21 8.60 -22.90
CA ARG A 568 -4.39 7.93 -24.20
C ARG A 568 -5.54 8.55 -25.00
N PRO A 569 -5.48 8.53 -26.35
CA PRO A 569 -6.53 9.05 -27.20
C PRO A 569 -7.77 8.13 -27.19
N LYS A 570 -8.54 8.15 -26.10
CA LYS A 570 -9.90 7.59 -26.03
C LYS A 570 -10.87 8.69 -25.61
N ARG A 571 -11.21 9.62 -26.53
CA ARG A 571 -12.30 10.63 -26.45
C ARG A 571 -12.48 11.44 -25.13
N SER A 572 -11.54 11.34 -24.19
CA SER A 572 -11.69 11.78 -22.80
C SER A 572 -10.45 12.52 -22.33
N ARG A 573 -9.84 13.32 -23.22
CA ARG A 573 -8.69 14.14 -22.86
C ARG A 573 -9.14 15.17 -21.82
N LEU A 574 -8.84 14.93 -20.55
CA LEU A 574 -8.60 16.02 -19.62
C LEU A 574 -7.29 16.63 -20.10
N SER A 575 -7.33 17.84 -20.68
CA SER A 575 -6.10 18.58 -20.95
C SER A 575 -5.27 18.63 -19.68
N ALA A 576 -3.93 18.52 -19.79
CA ALA A 576 -2.97 18.70 -18.69
C ALA A 576 -3.17 20.08 -18.05
N GLY A 577 -4.15 20.17 -17.17
CA GLY A 577 -4.71 21.40 -16.64
C GLY A 577 -5.45 21.07 -15.35
N PRO A 578 -5.96 22.08 -14.63
CA PRO A 578 -6.30 21.99 -13.22
C PRO A 578 -7.27 20.86 -12.87
N ASN A 579 -8.15 20.43 -13.81
CA ASN A 579 -9.10 19.34 -13.58
C ASN A 579 -8.45 17.95 -13.41
N PHE A 580 -7.24 17.72 -13.93
CA PHE A 580 -6.51 16.46 -13.75
C PHE A 580 -5.94 16.34 -12.33
N GLU A 581 -5.23 17.38 -11.86
CA GLU A 581 -4.71 17.46 -10.50
C GLU A 581 -5.84 17.38 -9.46
N LYS A 582 -6.96 18.05 -9.74
CA LYS A 582 -8.17 18.03 -8.92
C LYS A 582 -8.82 16.66 -8.75
N LEU A 583 -8.60 15.73 -9.68
CA LEU A 583 -9.12 14.37 -9.60
C LEU A 583 -8.09 13.40 -8.99
N LEU A 584 -6.80 13.60 -9.28
CA LEU A 584 -5.72 12.73 -8.82
C LEU A 584 -5.47 12.87 -7.30
N PHE A 585 -5.51 14.10 -6.78
CA PHE A 585 -5.21 14.39 -5.38
C PHE A 585 -6.24 13.78 -4.39
N PRO A 586 -7.57 13.94 -4.60
CA PRO A 586 -8.55 13.26 -3.75
C PRO A 586 -8.50 11.74 -3.87
N LEU A 587 -8.20 11.18 -5.06
CA LEU A 587 -8.06 9.74 -5.26
C LEU A 587 -6.94 9.15 -4.38
N PHE A 588 -5.77 9.81 -4.35
CA PHE A 588 -4.64 9.38 -3.53
C PHE A 588 -4.99 9.36 -2.03
N PHE A 589 -5.72 10.38 -1.55
CA PHE A 589 -6.12 10.46 -0.14
C PHE A 589 -7.21 9.44 0.22
N PHE A 590 -8.24 9.28 -0.61
CA PHE A 590 -9.30 8.30 -0.36
C PHE A 590 -8.80 6.85 -0.32
N PHE A 591 -7.75 6.52 -1.07
CA PHE A 591 -7.15 5.17 -1.02
C PHE A 591 -6.26 4.93 0.19
N ASN A 592 -5.64 5.96 0.77
CA ASN A 592 -4.64 5.81 1.83
C ASN A 592 -5.16 6.14 3.24
N PHE A 593 -6.20 6.97 3.37
CA PHE A 593 -6.61 7.55 4.67
C PHE A 593 -8.12 7.46 5.00
N CYS A 594 -8.96 6.93 4.11
CA CYS A 594 -10.40 6.72 4.33
C CYS A 594 -10.79 5.26 4.07
#